data_AF-A0A495VZ80-F1
#
_entry.id   AF-A0A495VZ80-F1
#
_cell.length_a   1.000
_cell.length_b   1.000
_cell.length_c   1.000
_cell.angle_alpha   90.00
_cell.angle_beta   90.00
_cell.angle_gamma   90.00
#
_symmetry.space_group_name_H-M   'P 1'
#
loop_
_entity.id
_entity.type
_entity.pdbx_description
1 polymer ?
#
loop_
_entity_poly.entity_id
_entity_poly.type
_entity_poly.pdbx_seq_one_letter_code
_entity_poly.pdbx_strand_id
1 'polypeptide(L)'
;MTMRTNLPALAGVELGAGFRAVVDAVAALVSPPDGRVAVLLDDLPDSSARLDLVRLAVIVALERGAGSVRVLPVTACYWARVGTEWLISRVEPARGFTFVGGAEQPRERTVTLAEGDDGSVRVAVGGAGIDVAVPSEQECLRLLGSGVLGRALRFPVFPSSGPSLVARGDGPDELVLWRCGLPAAAFRLPGPVLAAIHVSDTSVESLIALIGVGGELVVHVEGFQDLHVRRLRVPVDFSVADEAGRDLSPLYLAMDEPWRFGVYFRRAGTWWELHRLGDRTSLERSPAVVHQPGTSPFHTTTDGAGLTLAGPGCSRAARDGTTWRVWGPRLAEASIPVPPGEDVLGLAKLGDRPALVTREGDVVRARTSDGVRTVVESAGPVARHQELPWVAVQRSPRLVEVLDVATGAVLHRVGTAGDEPRSLRPVVELLRAGGRDGLGAVALAGLAREHLGDAFDTVTFLASFRMAFGVPFETMRAATAWRGHHPGPHALSDAEFERLLAPWLDRPRGA
;
A
#
# COMPACT_ATOMS: atom_id res chain seq x y z
N MET A 1 -24.77 -0.87 27.21
CA MET A 1 -24.66 -1.72 26.02
C MET A 1 -23.96 -0.90 24.95
N THR A 2 -22.63 -1.00 24.90
CA THR A 2 -21.77 -0.15 24.09
C THR A 2 -21.85 -0.61 22.64
N MET A 3 -22.36 0.24 21.75
CA MET A 3 -22.42 -0.09 20.33
C MET A 3 -21.00 -0.26 19.77
N ARG A 4 -20.80 -1.26 18.93
CA ARG A 4 -19.53 -1.53 18.23
C ARG A 4 -19.40 -0.56 17.04
N THR A 5 -18.28 0.13 16.94
CA THR A 5 -18.09 1.33 16.09
C THR A 5 -16.83 1.27 15.21
N ASN A 6 -16.42 0.11 14.70
CA ASN A 6 -15.23 0.01 13.84
C ASN A 6 -15.54 -0.75 12.55
N LEU A 7 -14.86 -0.40 11.46
CA LEU A 7 -14.94 -1.07 10.16
C LEU A 7 -14.35 -2.49 10.25
N PRO A 8 -15.16 -3.57 10.11
CA PRO A 8 -14.65 -4.93 10.25
C PRO A 8 -13.50 -5.25 9.29
N ALA A 9 -12.60 -6.16 9.68
CA ALA A 9 -11.49 -6.61 8.82
C ALA A 9 -11.97 -7.18 7.47
N LEU A 10 -13.15 -7.80 7.45
CA LEU A 10 -13.79 -8.36 6.25
C LEU A 10 -14.86 -7.45 5.62
N ALA A 11 -14.98 -6.19 6.03
CA ALA A 11 -15.94 -5.28 5.41
C ALA A 11 -15.73 -5.19 3.90
N GLY A 12 -16.75 -5.52 3.11
CA GLY A 12 -16.68 -5.52 1.64
C GLY A 12 -15.97 -6.73 1.01
N VAL A 13 -15.75 -7.82 1.76
CA VAL A 13 -15.04 -9.03 1.29
C VAL A 13 -15.88 -10.28 1.57
N GLU A 14 -16.02 -11.16 0.56
CA GLU A 14 -16.68 -12.46 0.71
C GLU A 14 -15.68 -13.61 0.51
N LEU A 15 -15.46 -14.41 1.56
CA LEU A 15 -14.46 -15.50 1.59
C LEU A 15 -15.06 -16.91 1.75
N GLY A 16 -16.39 -17.02 1.84
CA GLY A 16 -17.09 -18.31 1.87
C GLY A 16 -16.97 -19.12 3.18
N ALA A 17 -17.49 -20.35 3.15
CA ALA A 17 -17.57 -21.21 4.34
C ALA A 17 -16.24 -21.86 4.73
N GLY A 18 -15.39 -22.21 3.76
CA GLY A 18 -14.07 -22.80 4.02
C GLY A 18 -13.19 -21.87 4.86
N PHE A 19 -13.14 -20.59 4.49
CA PHE A 19 -12.40 -19.58 5.27
C PHE A 19 -12.95 -19.43 6.70
N ARG A 20 -14.27 -19.48 6.89
CA ARG A 20 -14.86 -19.40 8.24
C ARG A 20 -14.42 -20.55 9.14
N ALA A 21 -14.32 -21.77 8.61
CA ALA A 21 -13.81 -22.91 9.36
C ALA A 21 -12.34 -22.72 9.80
N VAL A 22 -11.51 -22.12 8.93
CA VAL A 22 -10.13 -21.75 9.27
C VAL A 22 -10.11 -20.72 10.41
N VAL A 23 -10.94 -19.67 10.33
CA VAL A 23 -11.06 -18.67 11.40
C VAL A 23 -11.50 -19.30 12.72
N ASP A 24 -12.48 -20.21 12.70
CA ASP A 24 -12.98 -20.87 13.91
C ASP A 24 -11.89 -21.73 14.57
N ALA A 25 -11.09 -22.45 13.76
CA ALA A 25 -9.97 -23.25 14.25
C ALA A 25 -8.87 -22.36 14.87
N VAL A 26 -8.52 -21.24 14.22
CA VAL A 26 -7.53 -20.29 14.74
C VAL A 26 -8.03 -19.56 16.00
N ALA A 27 -9.33 -19.24 16.07
CA ALA A 27 -9.93 -18.59 17.23
C ALA A 27 -9.81 -19.42 18.52
N ALA A 28 -9.67 -20.75 18.41
CA ALA A 28 -9.40 -21.60 19.56
C ALA A 28 -7.97 -21.48 20.11
N LEU A 29 -7.03 -20.93 19.32
CA LEU A 29 -5.63 -20.72 19.73
C LEU A 29 -5.33 -19.33 20.29
N VAL A 30 -6.14 -18.33 19.94
CA VAL A 30 -5.90 -16.93 20.34
C VAL A 30 -6.90 -16.49 21.40
N SER A 31 -6.44 -15.71 22.37
CA SER A 31 -7.29 -15.15 23.42
C SER A 31 -6.90 -13.70 23.67
N PRO A 32 -7.26 -12.78 22.75
CA PRO A 32 -6.97 -11.36 22.93
C PRO A 32 -7.80 -10.80 24.10
N PRO A 33 -7.30 -9.74 24.77
CA PRO A 33 -8.09 -9.01 25.75
C PRO A 33 -9.30 -8.34 25.09
N ASP A 34 -10.36 -8.10 25.87
CA ASP A 34 -11.50 -7.29 25.42
C ASP A 34 -11.03 -5.86 25.07
N GLY A 35 -11.47 -5.35 23.92
CA GLY A 35 -11.12 -4.02 23.42
C GLY A 35 -10.09 -4.04 22.28
N ARG A 36 -9.78 -2.87 21.73
CA ARG A 36 -8.96 -2.77 20.53
C ARG A 36 -7.54 -3.31 20.73
N VAL A 37 -7.12 -4.26 19.92
CA VAL A 37 -5.74 -4.79 19.91
C VAL A 37 -4.98 -4.34 18.66
N ALA A 38 -3.67 -4.13 18.79
CA ALA A 38 -2.82 -3.91 17.62
C ALA A 38 -2.23 -5.26 17.14
N VAL A 39 -2.25 -5.48 15.83
CA VAL A 39 -1.66 -6.67 15.20
C VAL A 39 -0.48 -6.20 14.35
N LEU A 40 0.72 -6.53 14.81
CA LEU A 40 1.97 -6.26 14.12
C LEU A 40 2.22 -7.36 13.09
N LEU A 41 2.44 -6.96 11.85
CA LEU A 41 2.85 -7.85 10.78
C LEU A 41 4.35 -7.71 10.59
N ASP A 42 5.07 -8.80 10.84
CA ASP A 42 6.44 -8.92 10.32
C ASP A 42 6.31 -8.79 8.79
N ASP A 43 6.94 -7.79 8.18
CA ASP A 43 6.84 -7.56 6.74
C ASP A 43 7.56 -8.74 6.06
N LEU A 44 6.79 -9.67 5.51
CA LEU A 44 7.31 -10.89 4.91
C LEU A 44 7.37 -10.69 3.40
N PRO A 45 8.51 -10.22 2.84
CA PRO A 45 8.72 -10.36 1.41
C PRO A 45 8.52 -11.83 1.03
N ASP A 46 7.89 -12.05 -0.12
CA ASP A 46 7.65 -13.38 -0.69
C ASP A 46 6.74 -14.29 0.16
N SER A 47 5.66 -13.76 0.78
CA SER A 47 4.59 -14.62 1.30
C SER A 47 3.80 -15.28 0.17
N SER A 48 3.45 -16.56 0.36
CA SER A 48 2.45 -17.24 -0.47
C SER A 48 1.06 -16.72 -0.13
N ALA A 49 0.14 -16.78 -1.09
CA ALA A 49 -1.26 -16.43 -0.89
C ALA A 49 -1.93 -17.30 0.17
N ARG A 50 -1.48 -18.55 0.33
CA ARG A 50 -1.87 -19.41 1.45
C ARG A 50 -1.54 -18.83 2.82
N LEU A 51 -0.29 -18.39 3.00
CA LEU A 51 0.14 -17.75 4.24
C LEU A 51 -0.63 -16.45 4.49
N ASP A 52 -0.87 -15.66 3.44
CA ASP A 52 -1.65 -14.42 3.55
C ASP A 52 -3.13 -14.67 3.89
N LEU A 53 -3.74 -15.73 3.35
CA LEU A 53 -5.10 -16.13 3.71
C LEU A 53 -5.18 -16.56 5.18
N VAL A 54 -4.20 -17.32 5.68
CA VAL A 54 -4.18 -17.75 7.08
C VAL A 54 -3.85 -16.60 8.01
N ARG A 55 -2.95 -15.69 7.62
CA ARG A 55 -2.72 -14.42 8.33
C ARG A 55 -4.01 -13.63 8.47
N LEU A 56 -4.80 -13.52 7.40
CA LEU A 56 -6.11 -12.87 7.46
C LEU A 56 -7.04 -13.59 8.44
N ALA A 57 -7.06 -14.93 8.43
CA ALA A 57 -7.87 -15.68 9.37
C ALA A 57 -7.47 -15.44 10.84
N VAL A 58 -6.17 -15.32 11.13
CA VAL A 58 -5.66 -14.90 12.44
C VAL A 58 -6.15 -13.51 12.80
N ILE A 59 -6.06 -12.54 11.90
CA ILE A 59 -6.54 -11.17 12.15
C ILE A 59 -8.03 -11.16 12.47
N VAL A 60 -8.85 -11.90 11.70
CA VAL A 60 -10.30 -12.00 11.93
C VAL A 60 -10.61 -12.74 13.25
N ALA A 61 -9.85 -13.78 13.59
CA ALA A 61 -10.00 -14.47 14.87
C ALA A 61 -9.69 -13.55 16.05
N LEU A 62 -8.62 -12.76 15.96
CA LEU A 62 -8.28 -11.73 16.95
C LEU A 62 -9.38 -10.66 17.04
N GLU A 63 -9.92 -10.20 15.91
CA GLU A 63 -11.01 -9.21 15.87
C GLU A 63 -12.27 -9.71 16.58
N ARG A 64 -12.62 -10.99 16.43
CA ARG A 64 -13.78 -11.59 17.10
C ARG A 64 -13.68 -11.55 18.63
N GLY A 65 -12.47 -11.76 19.19
CA GLY A 65 -12.23 -11.70 20.62
C GLY A 65 -12.03 -10.26 21.16
N ALA A 66 -11.27 -9.44 20.43
CA ALA A 66 -10.91 -8.08 20.81
C ALA A 66 -12.03 -7.05 20.56
N GLY A 67 -13.02 -7.37 19.72
CA GLY A 67 -14.04 -6.43 19.25
C GLY A 67 -13.55 -5.48 18.14
N SER A 68 -12.25 -5.19 18.05
CA SER A 68 -11.60 -4.60 16.86
C SER A 68 -10.09 -4.81 16.86
N VAL A 69 -9.49 -4.80 15.67
CA VAL A 69 -8.05 -4.94 15.46
C VAL A 69 -7.50 -3.73 14.71
N ARG A 70 -6.28 -3.31 15.02
CA ARG A 70 -5.53 -2.34 14.22
C ARG A 70 -4.31 -3.05 13.64
N VAL A 71 -4.32 -3.32 12.34
CA VAL A 71 -3.20 -3.96 11.66
C VAL A 71 -2.13 -2.90 11.38
N LEU A 72 -0.88 -3.19 11.75
CA LEU A 72 0.27 -2.32 11.57
C LEU A 72 1.45 -3.13 11.04
N PRO A 73 2.27 -2.59 10.12
CA PRO A 73 3.57 -3.19 9.85
C PRO A 73 4.42 -3.12 11.13
N VAL A 74 5.33 -4.08 11.31
CA VAL A 74 6.22 -4.13 12.47
C VAL A 74 7.08 -2.86 12.59
N THR A 75 7.42 -2.24 11.45
CA THR A 75 8.12 -0.96 11.37
C THR A 75 7.34 0.23 11.94
N ALA A 76 6.02 0.08 12.11
CA ALA A 76 5.12 1.04 12.74
C ALA A 76 4.75 0.69 14.19
N CYS A 77 5.48 -0.22 14.85
CA CYS A 77 5.18 -0.66 16.22
C CYS A 77 5.10 0.49 17.25
N TYR A 78 5.78 1.61 17.01
CA TYR A 78 5.76 2.79 17.89
C TYR A 78 4.38 3.47 17.97
N TRP A 79 3.44 3.12 17.08
CA TRP A 79 2.03 3.52 17.14
C TRP A 79 1.15 2.61 17.99
N ALA A 80 1.68 1.47 18.42
CA ALA A 80 0.97 0.52 19.26
C ALA A 80 1.12 0.88 20.75
N ARG A 81 0.11 0.49 21.55
CA ARG A 81 0.15 0.67 23.01
C ARG A 81 0.83 -0.53 23.64
N VAL A 82 2.05 -0.29 24.13
CA VAL A 82 2.91 -1.28 24.78
C VAL A 82 2.09 -2.11 25.77
N GLY A 83 1.87 -3.38 25.45
CA GLY A 83 1.25 -4.36 26.33
C GLY A 83 -0.03 -5.02 25.83
N THR A 84 -0.53 -4.72 24.62
CA THR A 84 -1.73 -5.39 24.04
C THR A 84 -1.52 -5.93 22.63
N GLU A 85 -0.30 -5.81 22.11
CA GLU A 85 0.05 -6.15 20.75
C GLU A 85 0.16 -7.65 20.53
N TRP A 86 -0.31 -8.08 19.37
CA TRP A 86 -0.09 -9.40 18.81
C TRP A 86 0.89 -9.28 17.65
N LEU A 87 1.87 -10.18 17.58
CA LEU A 87 2.80 -10.28 16.44
C LEU A 87 2.41 -11.47 15.59
N ILE A 88 2.31 -11.30 14.27
CA ILE A 88 2.23 -12.39 13.30
C ILE A 88 3.56 -12.46 12.54
N SER A 89 4.29 -13.57 12.65
CA SER A 89 5.61 -13.77 12.02
C SER A 89 5.71 -15.15 11.33
N ARG A 90 6.69 -15.31 10.44
CA ARG A 90 6.99 -16.59 9.74
C ARG A 90 8.10 -17.42 10.37
N VAL A 91 8.94 -16.80 11.19
CA VAL A 91 10.17 -17.45 11.68
C VAL A 91 9.91 -17.97 13.09
N GLU A 92 10.36 -19.19 13.38
CA GLU A 92 10.48 -19.67 14.75
C GLU A 92 11.96 -19.77 15.17
N PRO A 93 12.38 -19.18 16.31
CA PRO A 93 11.61 -18.17 17.05
C PRO A 93 11.46 -16.92 16.19
N ALA A 94 10.35 -16.19 16.37
CA ALA A 94 10.21 -14.87 15.76
C ALA A 94 11.46 -14.07 16.15
N ARG A 95 12.09 -13.37 15.18
CA ARG A 95 13.27 -12.54 15.47
C ARG A 95 12.96 -11.73 16.71
N GLY A 96 13.83 -11.80 17.74
CA GLY A 96 13.59 -11.19 19.04
C GLY A 96 13.11 -9.76 18.89
N PHE A 97 11.79 -9.58 18.94
CA PHE A 97 11.18 -8.28 18.76
C PHE A 97 11.11 -7.67 20.15
N THR A 98 12.01 -6.73 20.40
CA THR A 98 12.03 -5.95 21.63
C THR A 98 11.18 -4.71 21.42
N PHE A 99 10.15 -4.56 22.25
CA PHE A 99 9.33 -3.36 22.26
C PHE A 99 10.14 -2.13 22.68
N VAL A 100 9.56 -0.96 22.46
CA VAL A 100 10.01 0.30 23.06
C VAL A 100 10.06 0.12 24.58
N GLY A 101 11.27 0.01 25.15
CA GLY A 101 11.49 -0.32 26.56
C GLY A 101 12.29 -1.61 26.81
N GLY A 102 12.67 -2.35 25.77
CA GLY A 102 13.54 -3.53 25.88
C GLY A 102 12.85 -4.81 26.36
N ALA A 103 11.52 -4.79 26.52
CA ALA A 103 10.74 -5.99 26.81
C ALA A 103 10.56 -6.83 25.54
N GLU A 104 10.79 -8.14 25.64
CA GLU A 104 10.51 -9.07 24.55
C GLU A 104 9.00 -9.27 24.36
N GLN A 105 8.58 -9.46 23.10
CA GLN A 105 7.21 -9.88 22.79
C GLN A 105 6.89 -11.23 23.49
N PRO A 106 5.80 -11.31 24.27
CA PRO A 106 5.39 -12.56 24.89
C PRO A 106 5.04 -13.63 23.84
N ARG A 107 5.47 -14.86 24.10
CA ARG A 107 5.23 -16.00 23.19
C ARG A 107 3.74 -16.30 23.01
N GLU A 108 2.95 -16.04 24.04
CA GLU A 108 1.49 -16.22 24.06
C GLU A 108 0.77 -15.19 23.17
N ARG A 109 1.47 -14.14 22.74
CA ARG A 109 0.97 -13.10 21.84
C ARG A 109 1.77 -13.03 20.54
N THR A 110 2.45 -14.11 20.21
CA THR A 110 3.18 -14.28 18.96
C THR A 110 2.54 -15.46 18.21
N VAL A 111 2.01 -15.17 17.03
CA VAL A 111 1.47 -16.14 16.10
C VAL A 111 2.53 -16.43 15.04
N THR A 112 3.02 -17.67 15.00
CA THR A 112 3.96 -18.11 13.97
C THR A 112 3.20 -18.85 12.88
N LEU A 113 3.46 -18.49 11.62
CA LEU A 113 2.89 -19.12 10.43
C LEU A 113 3.98 -19.81 9.62
N ALA A 114 3.82 -21.10 9.34
CA ALA A 114 4.73 -21.86 8.50
C ALA A 114 3.97 -22.69 7.46
N GLU A 115 4.36 -22.61 6.20
CA GLU A 115 3.78 -23.45 5.13
C GLU A 115 4.49 -24.81 5.10
N GLY A 116 3.72 -25.89 5.06
CA GLY A 116 4.21 -27.26 4.91
C GLY A 116 4.35 -27.65 3.44
N ASP A 117 5.13 -28.71 3.18
CA ASP A 117 5.35 -29.24 1.82
C ASP A 117 4.07 -29.76 1.16
N ASP A 118 3.07 -30.14 1.96
CA ASP A 118 1.73 -30.57 1.53
C ASP A 118 0.80 -29.39 1.19
N GLY A 119 1.28 -28.15 1.33
CA GLY A 119 0.51 -26.94 1.13
C GLY A 119 -0.42 -26.58 2.30
N SER A 120 -0.39 -27.31 3.42
CA SER A 120 -1.01 -26.88 4.66
C SER A 120 -0.25 -25.70 5.28
N VAL A 121 -0.88 -24.97 6.18
CA VAL A 121 -0.23 -23.92 6.95
C VAL A 121 -0.37 -24.21 8.44
N ARG A 122 0.77 -24.34 9.11
CA ARG A 122 0.88 -24.44 10.55
C ARG A 122 0.71 -23.06 11.19
N VAL A 123 -0.21 -22.97 12.15
CA VAL A 123 -0.43 -21.80 13.01
C VAL A 123 -0.04 -22.17 14.42
N ALA A 124 0.91 -21.46 15.02
CA ALA A 124 1.38 -21.73 16.39
C ALA A 124 1.32 -20.49 17.27
N VAL A 125 0.90 -20.65 18.53
CA VAL A 125 0.80 -19.59 19.57
C VAL A 125 1.18 -20.18 20.92
N GLY A 126 2.13 -19.57 21.63
CA GLY A 126 2.48 -19.99 23.00
C GLY A 126 2.87 -21.47 23.16
N GLY A 127 3.37 -22.12 22.11
CA GLY A 127 3.72 -23.55 22.08
C GLY A 127 2.56 -24.49 21.71
N ALA A 128 1.32 -24.00 21.62
CA ALA A 128 0.23 -24.72 20.98
C ALA A 128 0.26 -24.48 19.46
N GLY A 129 -0.26 -25.41 18.66
CA GLY A 129 -0.39 -25.19 17.23
C GLY A 129 -1.37 -26.13 16.54
N ILE A 130 -1.85 -25.70 15.38
CA ILE A 130 -2.75 -26.44 14.50
C ILE A 130 -2.22 -26.37 13.07
N ASP A 131 -2.43 -27.44 12.32
CA ASP A 131 -2.18 -27.45 10.87
C ASP A 131 -3.51 -27.24 10.16
N VAL A 132 -3.57 -26.22 9.29
CA VAL A 132 -4.78 -25.83 8.60
C VAL A 132 -4.68 -26.21 7.13
N ALA A 133 -5.65 -26.98 6.66
CA ALA A 133 -5.83 -27.22 5.24
C ALA A 133 -6.30 -25.91 4.57
N VAL A 134 -5.54 -25.43 3.61
CA VAL A 134 -5.84 -24.23 2.84
C VAL A 134 -6.08 -24.58 1.37
N PRO A 135 -6.83 -23.75 0.63
CA PRO A 135 -7.00 -23.94 -0.80
C PRO A 135 -5.66 -23.90 -1.58
N SER A 136 -5.75 -24.20 -2.88
CA SER A 136 -4.62 -23.98 -3.78
C SER A 136 -4.18 -22.51 -3.74
N GLU A 137 -2.91 -22.25 -4.04
CA GLU A 137 -2.36 -20.89 -4.10
C GLU A 137 -3.21 -19.95 -4.97
N GLN A 138 -3.67 -20.44 -6.11
CA GLN A 138 -4.53 -19.71 -7.04
C GLN A 138 -5.90 -19.37 -6.45
N GLU A 139 -6.50 -20.31 -5.73
CA GLU A 139 -7.78 -20.09 -5.06
C GLU A 139 -7.63 -19.11 -3.89
N CYS A 140 -6.53 -19.18 -3.14
CA CYS A 140 -6.20 -18.20 -2.11
C CYS A 140 -6.04 -16.79 -2.70
N LEU A 141 -5.33 -16.63 -3.83
CA LEU A 141 -5.23 -15.35 -4.55
C LEU A 141 -6.61 -14.82 -4.96
N ARG A 142 -7.47 -15.70 -5.50
CA ARG A 142 -8.83 -15.35 -5.91
C ARG A 142 -9.67 -14.88 -4.72
N LEU A 143 -9.56 -15.56 -3.58
CA LEU A 143 -10.26 -15.20 -2.34
C LEU A 143 -9.76 -13.87 -1.77
N LEU A 144 -8.44 -13.67 -1.68
CA LEU A 144 -7.83 -12.43 -1.20
C LEU A 144 -8.12 -11.23 -2.12
N GLY A 145 -8.32 -11.48 -3.42
CA GLY A 145 -8.68 -10.46 -4.41
C GLY A 145 -10.19 -10.30 -4.64
N SER A 146 -11.05 -11.13 -4.05
CA SER A 146 -12.46 -11.26 -4.43
C SER A 146 -13.23 -9.93 -4.33
N GLY A 147 -12.90 -9.12 -3.32
CA GLY A 147 -13.52 -7.83 -3.06
C GLY A 147 -13.30 -6.80 -4.18
N VAL A 148 -12.27 -6.95 -5.02
CA VAL A 148 -11.86 -5.97 -6.04
C VAL A 148 -11.56 -6.57 -7.42
N LEU A 149 -11.75 -7.88 -7.60
CA LEU A 149 -11.44 -8.57 -8.85
C LEU A 149 -12.21 -7.99 -10.04
N GLY A 150 -11.52 -7.84 -11.17
CA GLY A 150 -12.03 -7.25 -12.42
C GLY A 150 -12.00 -5.72 -12.50
N ARG A 151 -11.87 -5.02 -11.37
CA ARG A 151 -12.05 -3.56 -11.32
C ARG A 151 -10.86 -2.79 -11.86
N ALA A 152 -11.03 -1.56 -12.33
CA ALA A 152 -9.95 -0.61 -12.52
C ALA A 152 -9.75 0.21 -11.23
N LEU A 153 -8.48 0.44 -10.91
CA LEU A 153 -8.05 1.43 -9.93
C LEU A 153 -7.74 2.72 -10.68
N ARG A 154 -8.44 3.80 -10.34
CA ARG A 154 -8.10 5.13 -10.88
C ARG A 154 -7.24 5.87 -9.86
N PHE A 155 -6.10 6.35 -10.34
CA PHE A 155 -5.17 7.16 -9.57
C PHE A 155 -5.51 8.65 -9.74
N PRO A 156 -5.23 9.52 -8.76
CA PRO A 156 -4.58 9.30 -7.46
C PRO A 156 -5.31 8.37 -6.50
N VAL A 157 -4.55 7.36 -6.10
CA VAL A 157 -4.76 6.63 -4.87
C VAL A 157 -4.16 7.48 -3.77
N PHE A 158 -4.96 7.81 -2.76
CA PHE A 158 -4.50 8.60 -1.62
C PHE A 158 -4.07 7.69 -0.49
N PRO A 159 -2.82 7.79 -0.07
CA PRO A 159 -2.42 7.33 1.24
C PRO A 159 -3.28 8.00 2.29
N SER A 160 -3.85 7.14 3.12
CA SER A 160 -4.76 7.50 4.20
C SER A 160 -4.00 7.44 5.52
N SER A 161 -4.65 7.65 6.68
CA SER A 161 -3.93 7.46 7.95
C SER A 161 -3.82 5.99 8.33
N GLY A 162 -2.79 5.65 9.11
CA GLY A 162 -2.39 4.26 9.30
C GLY A 162 -1.95 3.62 7.97
N PRO A 163 -1.69 2.31 7.92
CA PRO A 163 -1.13 1.65 6.73
C PRO A 163 -2.21 1.35 5.67
N SER A 164 -2.83 2.39 5.12
CA SER A 164 -4.02 2.27 4.25
C SER A 164 -3.96 3.19 3.02
N LEU A 165 -4.71 2.83 2.00
CA LEU A 165 -4.82 3.54 0.74
C LEU A 165 -6.28 3.57 0.31
N VAL A 166 -6.73 4.69 -0.25
CA VAL A 166 -8.06 4.82 -0.84
C VAL A 166 -7.92 5.18 -2.31
N ALA A 167 -8.60 4.44 -3.17
CA ALA A 167 -8.65 4.65 -4.61
C ALA A 167 -10.10 4.77 -5.08
N ARG A 168 -10.31 5.27 -6.29
CA ARG A 168 -11.61 5.17 -6.98
C ARG A 168 -11.69 3.83 -7.73
N GLY A 169 -12.88 3.24 -7.72
CA GLY A 169 -13.21 2.05 -8.52
C GLY A 169 -13.57 2.37 -9.96
N ASP A 170 -14.39 1.51 -10.57
CA ASP A 170 -14.83 1.65 -11.96
C ASP A 170 -15.83 2.79 -12.12
N GLY A 171 -16.75 2.89 -11.16
CA GLY A 171 -17.81 3.89 -11.12
C GLY A 171 -17.41 5.19 -10.42
N PRO A 172 -18.09 6.32 -10.72
CA PRO A 172 -17.88 7.57 -10.01
C PRO A 172 -18.30 7.50 -8.54
N ASP A 173 -19.16 6.56 -8.17
CA ASP A 173 -19.70 6.28 -6.83
C ASP A 173 -18.94 5.18 -6.07
N GLU A 174 -17.87 4.65 -6.66
CA GLU A 174 -17.13 3.51 -6.11
C GLU A 174 -15.78 3.91 -5.52
N LEU A 175 -15.51 3.39 -4.32
CA LEU A 175 -14.21 3.46 -3.66
C LEU A 175 -13.63 2.07 -3.49
N VAL A 176 -12.30 1.99 -3.59
CA VAL A 176 -11.54 0.81 -3.20
C VAL A 176 -10.64 1.21 -2.04
N LEU A 177 -10.84 0.56 -0.90
CA LEU A 177 -10.01 0.70 0.29
C LEU A 177 -9.04 -0.46 0.35
N TRP A 178 -7.76 -0.16 0.44
CA TRP A 178 -6.73 -1.10 0.79
C TRP A 178 -6.23 -0.80 2.20
N ARG A 179 -6.05 -1.86 2.99
CA ARG A 179 -5.46 -1.82 4.32
C ARG A 179 -4.35 -2.86 4.34
N CYS A 180 -3.18 -2.51 4.84
CA CYS A 180 -2.05 -3.42 4.92
C CYS A 180 -2.45 -4.72 5.64
N GLY A 181 -2.14 -5.86 5.01
CA GLY A 181 -2.44 -7.19 5.53
C GLY A 181 -3.90 -7.62 5.46
N LEU A 182 -4.78 -6.79 4.89
CA LEU A 182 -6.19 -7.12 4.67
C LEU A 182 -6.51 -7.13 3.17
N PRO A 183 -7.48 -7.95 2.72
CA PRO A 183 -8.01 -7.86 1.38
C PRO A 183 -8.48 -6.44 1.06
N ALA A 184 -8.28 -6.03 -0.19
CA ALA A 184 -8.87 -4.78 -0.65
C ALA A 184 -10.40 -4.91 -0.70
N ALA A 185 -11.08 -3.86 -0.24
CA ALA A 185 -12.53 -3.80 -0.12
C ALA A 185 -13.09 -2.75 -1.08
N ALA A 186 -14.16 -3.09 -1.79
CA ALA A 186 -14.89 -2.14 -2.62
C ALA A 186 -16.13 -1.64 -1.88
N PHE A 187 -16.36 -0.33 -1.96
CA PHE A 187 -17.52 0.36 -1.39
C PHE A 187 -18.26 1.06 -2.50
N ARG A 188 -19.57 0.81 -2.60
CA ARG A 188 -20.47 1.59 -3.46
C ARG A 188 -21.23 2.58 -2.60
N LEU A 189 -21.05 3.87 -2.87
CA LEU A 189 -21.68 4.95 -2.11
C LEU A 189 -22.98 5.42 -2.79
N PRO A 190 -23.87 6.14 -2.07
CA PRO A 190 -25.13 6.62 -2.63
C PRO A 190 -25.04 7.60 -3.81
N GLY A 191 -23.84 8.06 -4.16
CA GLY A 191 -23.62 8.98 -5.27
C GLY A 191 -22.14 9.23 -5.56
N PRO A 192 -21.83 10.05 -6.60
CA PRO A 192 -20.47 10.29 -7.06
C PRO A 192 -19.56 10.81 -5.95
N VAL A 193 -18.40 10.18 -5.81
CA VAL A 193 -17.38 10.53 -4.82
C VAL A 193 -16.48 11.61 -5.39
N LEU A 194 -16.30 12.69 -4.63
CA LEU A 194 -15.42 13.79 -4.98
C LEU A 194 -14.06 13.65 -4.29
N ALA A 195 -14.08 13.28 -3.01
CA ALA A 195 -12.88 13.15 -2.20
C ALA A 195 -13.09 12.09 -1.11
N ALA A 196 -12.01 11.45 -0.66
CA ALA A 196 -12.09 10.47 0.41
C ALA A 196 -10.79 10.39 1.22
N ILE A 197 -10.91 9.90 2.44
CA ILE A 197 -9.81 9.55 3.34
C ILE A 197 -10.24 8.38 4.20
N HIS A 198 -9.32 7.44 4.41
CA HIS A 198 -9.44 6.47 5.49
C HIS A 198 -8.67 6.96 6.71
N VAL A 199 -9.28 6.81 7.88
CA VAL A 199 -8.72 7.22 9.15
C VAL A 199 -8.58 6.00 10.03
N SER A 200 -7.35 5.62 10.38
CA SER A 200 -7.06 4.53 11.32
C SER A 200 -6.03 4.99 12.37
N ASP A 201 -6.52 5.51 13.50
CA ASP A 201 -5.71 5.86 14.66
C ASP A 201 -5.94 4.90 15.84
N THR A 202 -5.64 5.29 17.09
CA THR A 202 -5.87 4.42 18.27
C THR A 202 -7.34 4.36 18.72
N SER A 203 -8.15 5.34 18.36
CA SER A 203 -9.55 5.52 18.78
C SER A 203 -10.58 5.31 17.68
N VAL A 204 -10.19 5.45 16.42
CA VAL A 204 -11.10 5.53 15.27
C VAL A 204 -10.59 4.64 14.13
N GLU A 205 -11.52 3.98 13.42
CA GLU A 205 -11.29 3.31 12.15
C GLU A 205 -12.46 3.55 11.19
N SER A 206 -12.28 4.50 10.28
CA SER A 206 -13.37 5.05 9.48
C SER A 206 -12.95 5.34 8.05
N LEU A 207 -13.84 5.07 7.10
CA LEU A 207 -13.75 5.61 5.74
C LEU A 207 -14.66 6.84 5.66
N ILE A 208 -14.09 7.98 5.29
CA ILE A 208 -14.81 9.26 5.19
C ILE A 208 -14.73 9.71 3.74
N ALA A 209 -15.88 10.01 3.16
CA ALA A 209 -16.01 10.41 1.76
C ALA A 209 -16.92 11.63 1.62
N LEU A 210 -16.57 12.52 0.70
CA LEU A 210 -17.41 13.61 0.26
C LEU A 210 -18.10 13.18 -1.04
N ILE A 211 -19.43 13.07 -1.01
CA ILE A 211 -20.24 12.53 -2.12
C ILE A 211 -21.32 13.52 -2.55
N GLY A 212 -21.74 13.45 -3.82
CA GLY A 212 -22.88 14.19 -4.33
C GLY A 212 -24.17 13.37 -4.27
N VAL A 213 -25.22 13.88 -3.62
CA VAL A 213 -26.53 13.22 -3.53
C VAL A 213 -27.62 14.26 -3.71
N GLY A 214 -28.45 14.12 -4.76
CA GLY A 214 -29.64 14.97 -4.95
C GLY A 214 -29.34 16.48 -5.05
N GLY A 215 -28.19 16.87 -5.59
CA GLY A 215 -27.77 18.28 -5.70
C GLY A 215 -27.12 18.85 -4.43
N GLU A 216 -26.89 18.02 -3.42
CA GLU A 216 -26.16 18.37 -2.20
C GLU A 216 -24.80 17.65 -2.15
N LEU A 217 -23.80 18.30 -1.55
CA LEU A 217 -22.60 17.62 -1.06
C LEU A 217 -22.89 17.05 0.32
N VAL A 218 -22.57 15.77 0.52
CA VAL A 218 -22.78 15.05 1.77
C VAL A 218 -21.48 14.42 2.22
N VAL A 219 -21.11 14.59 3.50
CA VAL A 219 -20.04 13.83 4.11
C VAL A 219 -20.58 12.46 4.57
N HIS A 220 -20.15 11.42 3.88
CA HIS A 220 -20.42 10.04 4.21
C HIS A 220 -19.32 9.48 5.11
N VAL A 221 -19.71 8.76 6.17
CA VAL A 221 -18.79 8.13 7.12
C VAL A 221 -19.22 6.68 7.33
N GLU A 222 -18.32 5.77 6.98
CA GLU A 222 -18.41 4.33 7.21
C GLU A 222 -17.45 3.95 8.33
N GLY A 223 -17.85 3.03 9.21
CA GLY A 223 -16.99 2.58 10.33
C GLY A 223 -17.01 3.47 11.57
N PHE A 224 -17.82 4.54 11.63
CA PHE A 224 -17.99 5.36 12.85
C PHE A 224 -19.46 5.72 13.07
N GLN A 225 -19.91 5.64 14.32
CA GLN A 225 -21.32 5.91 14.67
C GLN A 225 -21.58 7.35 15.13
N ASP A 226 -20.58 8.24 15.13
CA ASP A 226 -20.85 9.64 15.49
C ASP A 226 -21.72 10.31 14.40
N LEU A 227 -22.94 10.63 14.81
CA LEU A 227 -24.01 11.18 13.99
C LEU A 227 -23.75 12.64 13.58
N HIS A 228 -22.77 13.34 14.19
CA HIS A 228 -22.56 14.76 13.94
C HIS A 228 -21.94 15.06 12.57
N VAL A 229 -21.02 14.24 12.08
CA VAL A 229 -20.37 14.42 10.75
C VAL A 229 -21.35 14.14 9.60
N ARG A 230 -22.33 13.24 9.80
CA ARG A 230 -23.41 12.94 8.82
C ARG A 230 -24.31 14.14 8.51
N ARG A 231 -24.21 15.25 9.26
CA ARG A 231 -25.04 16.45 9.10
C ARG A 231 -24.44 17.51 8.16
N LEU A 232 -23.21 17.33 7.66
CA LEU A 232 -22.60 18.27 6.74
C LEU A 232 -23.22 18.11 5.35
N ARG A 233 -24.27 18.90 5.10
CA ARG A 233 -24.96 19.00 3.83
C ARG A 233 -24.95 20.45 3.35
N VAL A 234 -24.56 20.66 2.10
CA VAL A 234 -24.61 21.99 1.49
C VAL A 234 -25.07 21.86 0.03
N PRO A 235 -25.96 22.76 -0.44
CA PRO A 235 -26.29 22.84 -1.86
C PRO A 235 -25.04 23.09 -2.71
N VAL A 236 -25.03 22.53 -3.91
CA VAL A 236 -23.89 22.61 -4.83
C VAL A 236 -24.28 23.39 -6.08
N ASP A 237 -23.45 24.33 -6.48
CA ASP A 237 -23.59 25.08 -7.73
C ASP A 237 -22.75 24.50 -8.89
N PHE A 238 -22.21 23.30 -8.70
CA PHE A 238 -21.40 22.57 -9.66
C PHE A 238 -21.79 21.10 -9.77
N SER A 239 -21.43 20.49 -10.91
CA SER A 239 -21.65 19.06 -11.17
C SER A 239 -20.63 18.20 -10.44
N VAL A 240 -21.05 17.54 -9.36
CA VAL A 240 -20.20 16.57 -8.65
C VAL A 240 -19.85 15.38 -9.54
N ALA A 241 -20.73 14.99 -10.47
CA ALA A 241 -20.49 13.87 -11.37
C ALA A 241 -19.33 14.16 -12.35
N ASP A 242 -19.28 15.37 -12.90
CA ASP A 242 -18.20 15.77 -13.81
C ASP A 242 -16.87 15.87 -13.08
N GLU A 243 -16.87 16.42 -11.85
CA GLU A 243 -15.66 16.51 -11.04
C GLU A 243 -15.19 15.13 -10.55
N ALA A 244 -16.11 14.22 -10.21
CA ALA A 244 -15.80 12.83 -9.89
C ALA A 244 -15.14 12.10 -11.06
N GLY A 245 -15.37 12.54 -12.30
CA GLY A 245 -14.69 12.02 -13.48
C GLY A 245 -13.21 12.44 -13.60
N ARG A 246 -12.77 13.47 -12.85
CA ARG A 246 -11.48 14.15 -13.05
C ARG A 246 -10.38 13.75 -12.06
N ASP A 247 -10.65 12.73 -11.24
CA ASP A 247 -9.81 12.09 -10.22
C ASP A 247 -10.50 12.08 -8.85
N LEU A 248 -10.04 11.22 -7.95
CA LEU A 248 -10.37 11.38 -6.53
C LEU A 248 -9.49 12.52 -5.99
N SER A 249 -10.00 13.36 -5.09
CA SER A 249 -9.15 14.32 -4.35
C SER A 249 -8.87 13.82 -2.94
N PRO A 250 -7.72 14.18 -2.32
CA PRO A 250 -7.50 13.86 -0.93
C PRO A 250 -8.50 14.66 -0.10
N LEU A 251 -9.09 14.00 0.89
CA LEU A 251 -9.93 14.65 1.88
C LEU A 251 -9.10 14.90 3.13
N TYR A 252 -9.02 16.15 3.57
CA TYR A 252 -8.43 16.45 4.87
C TYR A 252 -9.50 16.90 5.83
N LEU A 253 -9.33 16.53 7.09
CA LEU A 253 -10.16 17.01 8.17
C LEU A 253 -9.31 18.02 8.95
N ALA A 254 -9.91 19.13 9.37
CA ALA A 254 -9.38 19.94 10.46
C ALA A 254 -10.33 19.82 11.64
N MET A 255 -9.77 19.50 12.80
CA MET A 255 -10.44 19.64 14.09
C MET A 255 -9.56 20.52 14.97
N ASP A 256 -9.84 21.82 14.98
CA ASP A 256 -9.24 22.76 15.92
C ASP A 256 -9.90 22.67 17.31
N GLU A 257 -11.19 22.32 17.35
CA GLU A 257 -11.97 22.01 18.56
C GLU A 257 -12.83 20.75 18.37
N PRO A 258 -13.33 20.09 19.43
CA PRO A 258 -14.16 18.88 19.31
C PRO A 258 -15.48 19.08 18.52
N TRP A 259 -15.86 20.34 18.26
CA TRP A 259 -17.14 20.73 17.62
C TRP A 259 -16.96 21.46 16.29
N ARG A 260 -15.74 21.80 15.89
CA ARG A 260 -15.45 22.56 14.69
C ARG A 260 -14.71 21.66 13.71
N PHE A 261 -15.46 21.22 12.71
CA PHE A 261 -14.98 20.33 11.65
C PHE A 261 -14.85 21.13 10.37
N GLY A 262 -13.64 21.23 9.85
CA GLY A 262 -13.35 21.65 8.48
C GLY A 262 -13.04 20.43 7.62
N VAL A 263 -13.64 20.33 6.44
CA VAL A 263 -13.37 19.28 5.46
C VAL A 263 -12.76 19.94 4.23
N TYR A 264 -11.51 19.65 3.93
CA TYR A 264 -10.78 20.24 2.81
C TYR A 264 -10.65 19.26 1.67
N PHE A 265 -10.89 19.73 0.46
CA PHE A 265 -10.71 18.93 -0.75
C PHE A 265 -10.28 19.82 -1.91
N ARG A 266 -9.67 19.22 -2.92
CA ARG A 266 -9.25 19.93 -4.13
C ARG A 266 -10.30 19.77 -5.22
N ARG A 267 -10.52 20.82 -6.01
CA ARG A 267 -11.39 20.83 -7.19
C ARG A 267 -10.80 21.75 -8.24
N ALA A 268 -10.61 21.24 -9.46
CA ALA A 268 -10.05 22.01 -10.57
C ALA A 268 -8.81 22.84 -10.18
N GLY A 269 -7.89 22.21 -9.44
CA GLY A 269 -6.67 22.87 -8.96
C GLY A 269 -6.82 23.76 -7.72
N THR A 270 -8.04 24.06 -7.28
CA THR A 270 -8.35 24.96 -6.15
C THR A 270 -8.75 24.17 -4.90
N TRP A 271 -8.27 24.58 -3.72
CA TRP A 271 -8.73 24.00 -2.45
C TRP A 271 -10.03 24.64 -1.99
N TRP A 272 -10.91 23.80 -1.48
CA TRP A 272 -12.19 24.15 -0.90
C TRP A 272 -12.25 23.67 0.54
N GLU A 273 -13.02 24.36 1.36
CA GLU A 273 -13.27 24.07 2.75
C GLU A 273 -14.78 24.02 2.99
N LEU A 274 -15.26 22.85 3.39
CA LEU A 274 -16.60 22.65 3.92
C LEU A 274 -16.52 22.70 5.45
N HIS A 275 -17.03 23.76 6.06
CA HIS A 275 -16.96 23.93 7.50
C HIS A 275 -18.35 24.12 8.12
N ARG A 276 -18.45 23.76 9.40
CA ARG A 276 -19.64 24.01 10.22
C ARG A 276 -19.35 25.04 11.29
N LEU A 277 -20.17 26.09 11.33
CA LEU A 277 -20.13 27.13 12.36
C LEU A 277 -21.49 27.17 13.07
N GLY A 278 -21.55 26.53 14.25
CA GLY A 278 -22.82 26.30 14.95
C GLY A 278 -23.77 25.42 14.13
N ASP A 279 -24.94 25.96 13.76
CA ASP A 279 -25.93 25.26 12.92
C ASP A 279 -25.80 25.54 11.42
N ARG A 280 -24.84 26.37 11.02
CA ARG A 280 -24.60 26.69 9.61
C ARG A 280 -23.48 25.83 9.05
N THR A 281 -23.68 25.31 7.85
CA THR A 281 -22.66 24.65 7.04
C THR A 281 -22.42 25.51 5.79
N SER A 282 -21.17 25.82 5.50
CA SER A 282 -20.77 26.61 4.34
C SER A 282 -19.63 25.92 3.59
N LEU A 283 -19.60 26.15 2.27
CA LEU A 283 -18.54 25.73 1.37
C LEU A 283 -17.84 26.99 0.86
N GLU A 284 -16.56 27.13 1.19
CA GLU A 284 -15.77 28.32 0.84
C GLU A 284 -14.47 27.92 0.17
N ARG A 285 -13.92 28.81 -0.64
CA ARG A 285 -12.58 28.61 -1.22
C ARG A 285 -11.55 28.73 -0.11
N SER A 286 -10.71 27.71 0.04
CA SER A 286 -9.63 27.76 1.03
C SER A 286 -8.51 28.66 0.52
N PRO A 287 -8.00 29.61 1.33
CA PRO A 287 -6.87 30.45 0.96
C PRO A 287 -5.54 29.69 0.97
N ALA A 288 -5.51 28.46 1.50
CA ALA A 288 -4.30 27.66 1.59
C ALA A 288 -3.97 27.00 0.25
N VAL A 289 -2.70 27.12 -0.16
CA VAL A 289 -2.20 26.56 -1.42
C VAL A 289 -1.89 25.06 -1.29
N VAL A 290 -1.58 24.58 -0.07
CA VAL A 290 -1.32 23.17 0.23
C VAL A 290 -1.88 22.81 1.60
N HIS A 291 -2.71 21.78 1.66
CA HIS A 291 -3.14 21.12 2.90
C HIS A 291 -2.37 19.81 3.05
N GLN A 292 -1.67 19.61 4.16
CA GLN A 292 -0.99 18.35 4.48
C GLN A 292 -1.39 17.89 5.88
N PRO A 293 -1.65 16.60 6.09
CA PRO A 293 -2.06 16.10 7.39
C PRO A 293 -0.90 16.00 8.38
N GLY A 294 -1.18 16.35 9.63
CA GLY A 294 -0.39 16.05 10.83
C GLY A 294 -1.31 15.51 11.94
N THR A 295 -0.85 14.52 12.70
CA THR A 295 -1.57 13.93 13.84
C THR A 295 -1.85 14.97 14.93
N SER A 296 -2.91 15.01 15.75
CA SER A 296 -4.20 14.34 15.94
C SER A 296 -5.14 15.41 16.58
N PRO A 297 -6.47 15.39 16.38
CA PRO A 297 -7.19 14.40 15.58
C PRO A 297 -7.04 14.67 14.11
N PHE A 298 -6.97 15.93 13.66
CA PHE A 298 -6.74 16.25 12.26
C PHE A 298 -6.22 17.68 12.14
N HIS A 299 -4.91 17.91 12.09
CA HIS A 299 -4.40 19.25 11.81
C HIS A 299 -3.76 19.26 10.43
N THR A 300 -4.37 19.99 9.51
CA THR A 300 -3.66 20.50 8.33
C THR A 300 -2.85 21.72 8.75
N THR A 301 -1.53 21.59 8.89
CA THR A 301 -0.69 22.79 9.02
C THR A 301 -0.56 23.43 7.65
N THR A 302 -1.38 24.45 7.43
CA THR A 302 -1.28 25.36 6.30
C THR A 302 -0.02 26.20 6.45
N ASP A 303 0.94 26.03 5.55
CA ASP A 303 1.72 27.19 5.13
C ASP A 303 1.14 27.65 3.80
N GLY A 304 0.61 28.86 3.79
CA GLY A 304 -0.08 29.43 2.61
C GLY A 304 0.88 29.77 1.47
N ALA A 305 2.15 29.36 1.56
CA ALA A 305 3.23 29.77 0.66
C ALA A 305 3.87 28.60 -0.10
N GLY A 306 3.62 27.34 0.29
CA GLY A 306 4.24 26.17 -0.35
C GLY A 306 5.73 26.03 -0.04
N LEU A 307 6.18 26.58 1.09
CA LEU A 307 7.60 26.62 1.47
C LEU A 307 7.99 25.52 2.44
N THR A 308 7.01 24.88 3.10
CA THR A 308 7.21 23.86 4.13
C THR A 308 6.37 22.62 3.84
N LEU A 309 7.02 21.46 3.84
CA LEU A 309 6.41 20.13 3.82
C LEU A 309 6.26 19.63 5.26
N ALA A 310 5.09 19.10 5.60
CA ALA A 310 4.91 18.29 6.79
C ALA A 310 5.31 16.82 6.51
N GLY A 311 5.86 16.17 7.52
CA GLY A 311 6.18 14.74 7.49
C GLY A 311 5.74 14.02 8.76
N PRO A 312 6.13 12.74 8.90
CA PRO A 312 5.75 11.90 10.03
C PRO A 312 6.09 12.54 11.39
N GLY A 313 5.18 12.39 12.37
CA GLY A 313 5.42 12.80 13.75
C GLY A 313 5.66 14.31 13.92
N CYS A 314 4.88 15.16 13.26
CA CYS A 314 5.02 16.63 13.31
C CYS A 314 6.36 17.16 12.78
N SER A 315 7.07 16.37 11.97
CA SER A 315 8.27 16.83 11.29
C SER A 315 7.94 17.77 10.14
N ARG A 316 8.91 18.60 9.79
CA ARG A 316 8.79 19.63 8.78
C ARG A 316 10.05 19.69 7.94
N ALA A 317 9.91 20.02 6.66
CA ALA A 317 11.01 20.35 5.79
C ALA A 317 10.70 21.65 5.06
N ALA A 318 11.61 22.62 5.04
CA ALA A 318 11.44 23.83 4.25
C ALA A 318 12.59 24.02 3.28
N ARG A 319 12.25 24.60 2.13
CA ARG A 319 13.20 24.89 1.07
C ARG A 319 14.06 26.10 1.43
N ASP A 320 15.37 25.93 1.33
CA ASP A 320 16.41 26.96 1.46
C ASP A 320 17.34 26.87 0.24
N GLY A 321 16.96 27.55 -0.85
CA GLY A 321 17.63 27.46 -2.15
C GLY A 321 17.49 26.08 -2.80
N THR A 322 18.61 25.39 -2.99
CA THR A 322 18.71 24.00 -3.50
C THR A 322 18.78 22.97 -2.37
N THR A 323 18.74 23.42 -1.12
CA THR A 323 18.77 22.58 0.06
C THR A 323 17.41 22.62 0.73
N TRP A 324 17.07 21.55 1.44
CA TRP A 324 15.89 21.48 2.27
C TRP A 324 16.31 21.25 3.71
N ARG A 325 15.97 22.19 4.58
CA ARG A 325 16.17 22.05 6.02
C ARG A 325 15.03 21.21 6.57
N VAL A 326 15.35 20.15 7.31
CA VAL A 326 14.38 19.24 7.93
C VAL A 326 14.53 19.28 9.43
N TRP A 327 13.42 19.39 10.16
CA TRP A 327 13.38 19.44 11.63
C TRP A 327 12.10 18.80 12.17
N GLY A 328 12.08 18.40 13.44
CA GLY A 328 10.87 17.86 14.06
C GLY A 328 11.15 17.09 15.35
N PRO A 329 10.12 16.82 16.16
CA PRO A 329 10.29 15.98 17.33
C PRO A 329 10.64 14.56 16.87
N ARG A 330 11.71 13.98 17.43
CA ARG A 330 12.20 12.62 17.12
C ARG A 330 12.79 12.46 15.71
N LEU A 331 13.23 13.54 15.08
CA LEU A 331 14.10 13.53 13.91
C LEU A 331 15.34 14.35 14.20
N ALA A 332 16.50 13.85 13.77
CA ALA A 332 17.69 14.68 13.71
C ALA A 332 17.45 15.83 12.72
N GLU A 333 17.81 17.05 13.11
CA GLU A 333 17.80 18.18 12.19
C GLU A 333 18.81 17.90 11.06
N ALA A 334 18.40 18.12 9.82
CA ALA A 334 19.22 17.79 8.66
C ALA A 334 19.05 18.83 7.55
N SER A 335 20.07 18.94 6.71
CA SER A 335 20.03 19.70 5.46
C SER A 335 20.23 18.73 4.31
N ILE A 336 19.21 18.61 3.45
CA ILE A 336 19.17 17.60 2.38
C ILE A 336 19.21 18.33 1.03
N PRO A 337 20.26 18.14 0.20
CA PRO A 337 20.35 18.77 -1.11
C PRO A 337 19.40 18.11 -2.12
N VAL A 338 18.66 18.93 -2.86
CA VAL A 338 17.76 18.51 -3.95
C VAL A 338 18.13 19.27 -5.23
N PRO A 339 18.54 18.58 -6.32
CA PRO A 339 18.86 19.23 -7.58
C PRO A 339 17.67 20.02 -8.15
N PRO A 340 17.90 21.12 -8.89
CA PRO A 340 16.83 21.95 -9.44
C PRO A 340 15.84 21.24 -10.39
N GLY A 341 16.21 20.07 -10.93
CA GLY A 341 15.38 19.26 -11.82
C GLY A 341 14.52 18.20 -11.13
N GLU A 342 14.57 18.11 -9.79
CA GLU A 342 13.77 17.13 -9.06
C GLU A 342 12.63 17.77 -8.27
N ASP A 343 11.45 17.17 -8.39
CA ASP A 343 10.28 17.54 -7.59
C ASP A 343 10.33 16.82 -6.25
N VAL A 344 10.15 17.56 -5.15
CA VAL A 344 10.02 16.95 -3.83
C VAL A 344 8.59 16.48 -3.62
N LEU A 345 8.41 15.16 -3.62
CA LEU A 345 7.12 14.51 -3.37
C LEU A 345 6.75 14.52 -1.88
N GLY A 346 7.73 14.61 -0.97
CA GLY A 346 7.49 14.84 0.46
C GLY A 346 8.61 14.41 1.39
N LEU A 347 8.29 14.38 2.69
CA LEU A 347 9.20 14.00 3.77
C LEU A 347 8.82 12.62 4.33
N ALA A 348 9.82 11.76 4.53
CA ALA A 348 9.72 10.44 5.15
C ALA A 348 10.77 10.27 6.25
N LYS A 349 10.58 9.24 7.10
CA LYS A 349 11.52 8.86 8.17
C LYS A 349 12.07 7.46 7.89
N LEU A 350 13.38 7.33 7.71
CA LEU A 350 14.08 6.05 7.44
C LEU A 350 14.92 5.66 8.65
N GLY A 351 14.39 4.77 9.49
CA GLY A 351 14.93 4.59 10.85
C GLY A 351 14.79 5.91 11.62
N ASP A 352 15.85 6.44 12.23
CA ASP A 352 15.83 7.76 12.89
C ASP A 352 16.29 8.93 12.02
N ARG A 353 16.54 8.69 10.73
CA ARG A 353 17.01 9.72 9.79
C ARG A 353 15.87 10.30 8.95
N PRO A 354 15.82 11.62 8.73
CA PRO A 354 14.92 12.21 7.76
C PRO A 354 15.35 11.87 6.33
N ALA A 355 14.38 11.69 5.44
CA ALA A 355 14.62 11.56 4.01
C ALA A 355 13.56 12.31 3.20
N LEU A 356 13.98 12.99 2.13
CA LEU A 356 13.07 13.52 1.13
C LEU A 356 12.81 12.48 0.06
N VAL A 357 11.54 12.28 -0.28
CA VAL A 357 11.13 11.51 -1.45
C VAL A 357 11.07 12.49 -2.62
N THR A 358 11.84 12.26 -3.66
CA THR A 358 11.92 13.13 -4.83
C THR A 358 11.65 12.37 -6.12
N ARG A 359 11.30 13.09 -7.18
CA ARG A 359 11.06 12.53 -8.51
C ARG A 359 11.75 13.35 -9.59
N GLU A 360 12.39 12.66 -10.53
CA GLU A 360 12.96 13.23 -11.76
C GLU A 360 12.50 12.36 -12.93
N GLY A 361 11.61 12.90 -13.77
CA GLY A 361 10.97 12.11 -14.83
C GLY A 361 10.29 10.86 -14.25
N ASP A 362 10.80 9.68 -14.60
CA ASP A 362 10.25 8.39 -14.17
C ASP A 362 10.97 7.82 -12.93
N VAL A 363 11.99 8.49 -12.40
CA VAL A 363 12.79 7.96 -11.29
C VAL A 363 12.36 8.60 -9.99
N VAL A 364 11.92 7.79 -9.03
CA VAL A 364 11.63 8.20 -7.66
C VAL A 364 12.81 7.82 -6.76
N ARG A 365 13.27 8.78 -5.94
CA ARG A 365 14.44 8.63 -5.08
C ARG A 365 14.12 8.95 -3.64
N ALA A 366 14.89 8.35 -2.74
CA ALA A 366 14.98 8.74 -1.34
C ALA A 366 16.32 9.45 -1.14
N ARG A 367 16.28 10.69 -0.64
CA ARG A 367 17.44 11.54 -0.39
C ARG A 367 17.60 11.78 1.10
N THR A 368 18.77 11.49 1.63
CA THR A 368 19.18 11.86 3.00
C THR A 368 20.33 12.87 2.93
N SER A 369 20.80 13.34 4.08
CA SER A 369 22.05 14.12 4.16
C SER A 369 23.27 13.36 3.63
N ASP A 370 23.23 12.02 3.71
CA ASP A 370 24.40 11.17 3.51
C ASP A 370 24.40 10.48 2.15
N GLY A 371 23.30 10.55 1.40
CA GLY A 371 23.22 9.84 0.12
C GLY A 371 21.86 9.89 -0.56
N VAL A 372 21.81 9.24 -1.72
CA VAL A 372 20.65 9.17 -2.60
C VAL A 372 20.47 7.72 -3.03
N ARG A 373 19.23 7.24 -3.03
CA ARG A 373 18.89 5.89 -3.48
C ARG A 373 17.66 5.94 -4.38
N THR A 374 17.69 5.21 -5.49
CA THR A 374 16.48 4.96 -6.28
C THR A 374 15.54 4.06 -5.51
N VAL A 375 14.30 4.51 -5.32
CA VAL A 375 13.22 3.73 -4.70
C VAL A 375 12.51 2.91 -5.77
N VAL A 376 12.16 3.55 -6.88
CA VAL A 376 11.42 2.93 -7.98
C VAL A 376 11.57 3.72 -9.27
N GLU A 377 11.60 3.02 -10.40
CA GLU A 377 11.44 3.60 -11.73
C GLU A 377 10.00 3.32 -12.21
N SER A 378 9.25 4.37 -12.54
CA SER A 378 7.87 4.30 -13.00
C SER A 378 7.48 5.56 -13.77
N ALA A 379 7.06 5.38 -15.03
CA ALA A 379 6.37 6.43 -15.79
C ALA A 379 5.00 6.77 -15.20
N GLY A 380 4.41 5.82 -14.46
CA GLY A 380 3.10 5.98 -13.86
C GLY A 380 3.07 7.02 -12.72
N PRO A 381 1.86 7.38 -12.29
CA PRO A 381 1.68 8.20 -11.11
C PRO A 381 2.22 7.57 -9.81
N VAL A 382 2.66 8.42 -8.87
CA VAL A 382 3.25 8.03 -7.59
C VAL A 382 2.69 8.89 -6.46
N ALA A 383 2.25 8.26 -5.38
CA ALA A 383 1.79 8.93 -4.16
C ALA A 383 2.61 8.45 -2.97
N ARG A 384 2.98 9.38 -2.07
CA ARG A 384 3.77 9.09 -0.88
C ARG A 384 2.89 9.07 0.37
N HIS A 385 3.09 8.07 1.20
CA HIS A 385 2.37 7.91 2.47
C HIS A 385 2.81 8.95 3.49
N GLN A 386 1.86 9.54 4.20
CA GLN A 386 2.13 10.70 5.07
C GLN A 386 2.82 10.33 6.38
N GLU A 387 2.48 9.18 6.96
CA GLU A 387 3.01 8.73 8.26
C GLU A 387 4.08 7.64 8.15
N LEU A 388 4.09 6.90 7.05
CA LEU A 388 4.90 5.71 6.85
C LEU A 388 5.86 6.00 5.71
N PRO A 389 7.06 5.40 5.71
CA PRO A 389 8.03 5.60 4.64
C PRO A 389 7.60 4.79 3.42
N TRP A 390 6.40 4.98 2.88
CA TRP A 390 5.84 4.19 1.80
C TRP A 390 5.54 5.05 0.58
N VAL A 391 5.61 4.46 -0.60
CA VAL A 391 5.12 5.03 -1.85
C VAL A 391 4.19 4.05 -2.54
N ALA A 392 3.03 4.53 -2.96
CA ALA A 392 2.12 3.82 -3.85
C ALA A 392 2.43 4.23 -5.30
N VAL A 393 2.64 3.24 -6.16
CA VAL A 393 3.00 3.42 -7.56
C VAL A 393 1.94 2.73 -8.41
N GLN A 394 1.27 3.49 -9.28
CA GLN A 394 0.39 2.88 -10.25
C GLN A 394 1.20 2.35 -11.43
N ARG A 395 1.22 1.02 -11.57
CA ARG A 395 1.87 0.31 -12.68
C ARG A 395 0.97 0.20 -13.90
N SER A 396 -0.34 0.05 -13.66
CA SER A 396 -1.36 0.00 -14.69
C SER A 396 -2.71 0.43 -14.11
N PRO A 397 -3.77 0.60 -14.94
CA PRO A 397 -5.12 0.84 -14.44
C PRO A 397 -5.65 -0.24 -13.50
N ARG A 398 -4.99 -1.40 -13.38
CA ARG A 398 -5.42 -2.51 -12.52
C ARG A 398 -4.34 -3.01 -11.55
N LEU A 399 -3.23 -2.29 -11.44
CA LEU A 399 -2.12 -2.68 -10.56
C LEU A 399 -1.51 -1.46 -9.88
N VAL A 400 -1.58 -1.47 -8.55
CA VAL A 400 -0.87 -0.53 -7.67
C VAL A 400 0.11 -1.32 -6.82
N GLU A 401 1.37 -0.88 -6.76
CA GLU A 401 2.37 -1.43 -5.85
C GLU A 401 2.60 -0.45 -4.70
N VAL A 402 2.66 -0.95 -3.47
CA VAL A 402 3.09 -0.20 -2.29
C VAL A 402 4.51 -0.63 -1.98
N LEU A 403 5.44 0.32 -2.00
CA LEU A 403 6.85 0.07 -1.75
C LEU A 403 7.31 0.79 -0.49
N ASP A 404 8.21 0.15 0.24
CA ASP A 404 8.95 0.75 1.34
C ASP A 404 10.08 1.65 0.78
N VAL A 405 10.11 2.90 1.19
CA VAL A 405 11.09 3.93 0.79
C VAL A 405 12.45 3.72 1.46
N ALA A 406 12.54 3.01 2.58
CA ALA A 406 13.80 2.66 3.21
C ALA A 406 14.49 1.50 2.49
N THR A 407 13.73 0.45 2.16
CA THR A 407 14.29 -0.81 1.61
C THR A 407 14.12 -0.94 0.10
N GLY A 408 13.10 -0.29 -0.49
CA GLY A 408 12.68 -0.50 -1.88
C GLY A 408 11.88 -1.79 -2.09
N ALA A 409 11.58 -2.53 -1.01
CA ALA A 409 10.78 -3.74 -1.09
C ALA A 409 9.34 -3.40 -1.46
N VAL A 410 8.73 -4.24 -2.31
CA VAL A 410 7.29 -4.20 -2.55
C VAL A 410 6.61 -4.80 -1.32
N LEU A 411 5.96 -3.96 -0.53
CA LEU A 411 5.20 -4.35 0.65
C LEU A 411 3.87 -4.97 0.25
N HIS A 412 3.28 -4.51 -0.84
CA HIS A 412 2.01 -5.02 -1.31
C HIS A 412 1.81 -4.77 -2.80
N ARG A 413 1.12 -5.71 -3.47
CA ARG A 413 0.54 -5.51 -4.80
C ARG A 413 -0.97 -5.55 -4.72
N VAL A 414 -1.63 -4.52 -5.20
CA VAL A 414 -3.08 -4.47 -5.36
C VAL A 414 -3.38 -4.67 -6.82
N GLY A 415 -3.55 -5.94 -7.21
CA GLY A 415 -4.00 -6.34 -8.53
C GLY A 415 -5.51 -6.52 -8.54
N THR A 416 -6.19 -5.83 -9.44
CA THR A 416 -7.63 -5.94 -9.64
C THR A 416 -7.96 -6.59 -10.99
N ALA A 417 -6.97 -7.02 -11.77
CA ALA A 417 -7.22 -7.80 -12.97
C ALA A 417 -7.80 -9.17 -12.58
N GLY A 418 -8.93 -9.52 -13.21
CA GLY A 418 -9.46 -10.90 -13.19
C GLY A 418 -8.56 -11.88 -13.95
N ASP A 419 -7.67 -11.36 -14.78
CA ASP A 419 -6.54 -12.09 -15.31
C ASP A 419 -5.39 -11.99 -14.32
N GLU A 420 -4.86 -13.15 -13.97
CA GLU A 420 -3.72 -13.38 -13.08
C GLU A 420 -2.68 -12.25 -13.11
N PRO A 421 -1.99 -11.94 -12.00
CA PRO A 421 -0.58 -11.64 -12.15
C PRO A 421 0.03 -12.87 -12.82
N ARG A 422 0.06 -12.89 -14.16
CA ARG A 422 0.38 -14.09 -14.95
C ARG A 422 1.61 -14.69 -14.34
N SER A 423 1.43 -15.85 -13.74
CA SER A 423 2.52 -16.51 -13.04
C SER A 423 3.66 -16.59 -14.05
N LEU A 424 4.82 -16.00 -13.72
CA LEU A 424 5.96 -16.15 -14.61
C LEU A 424 6.51 -17.57 -14.55
N ARG A 425 5.99 -18.43 -13.65
CA ARG A 425 6.46 -19.79 -13.45
C ARG A 425 6.39 -20.65 -14.72
N PRO A 426 5.29 -20.70 -15.49
CA PRO A 426 5.24 -21.48 -16.73
C PRO A 426 6.25 -20.97 -17.76
N VAL A 427 6.38 -19.65 -17.95
CA VAL A 427 7.39 -19.10 -18.87
C VAL A 427 8.82 -19.33 -18.35
N VAL A 428 9.06 -19.27 -17.04
CA VAL A 428 10.36 -19.55 -16.42
C VAL A 428 10.73 -21.03 -16.59
N GLU A 429 9.78 -21.94 -16.42
CA GLU A 429 9.98 -23.38 -16.63
C GLU A 429 10.19 -23.69 -18.11
N LEU A 430 9.46 -23.04 -19.01
CA LEU A 430 9.64 -23.09 -20.47
C LEU A 430 11.05 -22.61 -20.87
N LEU A 431 11.47 -21.45 -20.36
CA LEU A 431 12.80 -20.89 -20.61
C LEU A 431 13.89 -21.83 -20.10
N ARG A 432 13.74 -22.38 -18.90
CA ARG A 432 14.68 -23.36 -18.35
C ARG A 432 14.75 -24.64 -19.18
N ALA A 433 13.62 -25.11 -19.72
CA ALA A 433 13.59 -26.25 -20.61
C ALA A 433 14.34 -25.95 -21.92
N GLY A 434 14.00 -24.83 -22.58
CA GLY A 434 14.69 -24.40 -23.79
C GLY A 434 16.20 -24.20 -23.59
N GLY A 435 16.62 -23.65 -22.44
CA GLY A 435 18.03 -23.50 -22.12
C GLY A 435 18.75 -24.83 -21.95
N ARG A 436 18.09 -25.86 -21.37
CA ARG A 436 18.64 -27.23 -21.31
C ARG A 436 18.77 -27.87 -22.68
N ASP A 437 17.89 -27.49 -23.61
CA ASP A 437 17.91 -27.95 -24.99
C ASP A 437 18.92 -27.17 -25.86
N GLY A 438 19.70 -26.27 -25.24
CA GLY A 438 20.76 -25.50 -25.91
C GLY A 438 20.25 -24.31 -26.73
N LEU A 439 19.05 -23.81 -26.45
CA LEU A 439 18.54 -22.61 -27.11
C LEU A 439 19.31 -21.36 -26.66
N GLY A 440 19.71 -20.54 -27.64
CA GLY A 440 20.32 -19.22 -27.41
C GLY A 440 19.32 -18.19 -26.86
N ALA A 441 19.84 -17.05 -26.42
CA ALA A 441 19.09 -15.96 -25.83
C ALA A 441 17.96 -15.44 -26.71
N VAL A 442 18.18 -15.32 -28.03
CA VAL A 442 17.21 -14.84 -29.01
C VAL A 442 16.05 -15.83 -29.14
N ALA A 443 16.35 -17.12 -29.24
CA ALA A 443 15.34 -18.18 -29.34
C ALA A 443 14.51 -18.26 -28.05
N LEU A 444 15.16 -18.16 -26.89
CA LEU A 444 14.49 -18.10 -25.59
C LEU A 444 13.60 -16.86 -25.45
N ALA A 445 14.04 -15.70 -25.93
CA ALA A 445 13.23 -14.48 -25.89
C ALA A 445 12.04 -14.57 -26.86
N GLY A 446 12.21 -15.25 -27.99
CA GLY A 446 11.14 -15.63 -28.90
C GLY A 446 10.09 -16.53 -28.22
N LEU A 447 10.53 -17.59 -27.53
CA LEU A 447 9.63 -18.48 -26.76
C LEU A 447 8.87 -17.73 -25.67
N ALA A 448 9.56 -16.87 -24.92
CA ALA A 448 8.90 -16.05 -23.89
C ALA A 448 7.86 -15.11 -24.51
N ARG A 449 8.16 -14.50 -25.67
CA ARG A 449 7.21 -13.64 -26.39
C ARG A 449 6.01 -14.40 -26.91
N GLU A 450 6.23 -15.56 -27.52
CA GLU A 450 5.15 -16.41 -28.02
C GLU A 450 4.23 -16.84 -26.88
N HIS A 451 4.80 -17.26 -25.75
CA HIS A 451 4.04 -17.71 -24.59
C HIS A 451 3.31 -16.58 -23.86
N LEU A 452 3.95 -15.40 -23.74
CA LEU A 452 3.37 -14.25 -23.02
C LEU A 452 2.45 -13.39 -23.90
N GLY A 453 2.59 -13.43 -25.22
CA GLY A 453 1.82 -12.62 -26.16
C GLY A 453 1.91 -11.13 -25.84
N ASP A 454 0.77 -10.46 -25.73
CA ASP A 454 0.66 -9.03 -25.38
C ASP A 454 1.26 -8.68 -24.01
N ALA A 455 1.44 -9.67 -23.12
CA ALA A 455 2.08 -9.48 -21.83
C ALA A 455 3.62 -9.53 -21.89
N PHE A 456 4.21 -9.71 -23.07
CA PHE A 456 5.67 -9.62 -23.27
C PHE A 456 6.09 -8.15 -23.29
N ASP A 457 6.23 -7.56 -22.10
CA ASP A 457 6.71 -6.20 -21.90
C ASP A 457 8.09 -6.20 -21.23
N THR A 458 8.67 -5.01 -21.02
CA THR A 458 9.99 -4.86 -20.41
C THR A 458 10.07 -5.51 -19.03
N VAL A 459 9.00 -5.46 -18.23
CA VAL A 459 8.98 -6.00 -16.86
C VAL A 459 8.94 -7.52 -16.89
N THR A 460 8.08 -8.12 -17.71
CA THR A 460 7.95 -9.59 -17.80
C THR A 460 9.15 -10.22 -18.49
N PHE A 461 9.74 -9.55 -19.49
CA PHE A 461 11.01 -9.96 -20.12
C PHE A 461 12.16 -9.96 -19.10
N LEU A 462 12.35 -8.87 -18.36
CA LEU A 462 13.35 -8.78 -17.29
C LEU A 462 13.14 -9.88 -16.24
N ALA A 463 11.94 -9.98 -15.70
CA ALA A 463 11.65 -10.88 -14.59
C ALA A 463 11.79 -12.35 -14.97
N SER A 464 11.26 -12.76 -16.14
CA SER A 464 11.32 -14.16 -16.58
C SER A 464 12.74 -14.67 -16.78
N PHE A 465 13.62 -13.90 -17.44
CA PHE A 465 15.02 -14.28 -17.64
C PHE A 465 15.83 -14.31 -16.34
N ARG A 466 15.62 -13.33 -15.45
CA ARG A 466 16.28 -13.31 -14.13
C ARG A 466 15.90 -14.52 -13.29
N MET A 467 14.61 -14.87 -13.26
CA MET A 467 14.11 -16.03 -12.53
C MET A 467 14.56 -17.35 -13.17
N ALA A 468 14.64 -17.42 -14.50
CA ALA A 468 15.05 -18.62 -15.21
C ALA A 468 16.55 -18.93 -15.04
N PHE A 469 17.41 -17.92 -15.19
CA PHE A 469 18.86 -18.09 -15.34
C PHE A 469 19.73 -17.38 -14.30
N GLY A 470 19.14 -16.62 -13.36
CA GLY A 470 19.88 -15.91 -12.33
C GLY A 470 20.70 -14.74 -12.86
N VAL A 471 20.27 -14.13 -13.97
CA VAL A 471 20.97 -12.99 -14.59
C VAL A 471 20.91 -11.76 -13.65
N PRO A 472 22.04 -11.06 -13.42
CA PRO A 472 22.06 -9.80 -12.68
C PRO A 472 21.14 -8.75 -13.30
N PHE A 473 20.58 -7.89 -12.44
CA PHE A 473 19.66 -6.84 -12.89
C PHE A 473 20.30 -5.92 -13.93
N GLU A 474 21.54 -5.47 -13.70
CA GLU A 474 22.25 -4.55 -14.60
C GLU A 474 22.46 -5.13 -16.00
N THR A 475 22.81 -6.42 -16.08
CA THR A 475 22.94 -7.14 -17.35
C THR A 475 21.59 -7.21 -18.05
N MET A 476 20.53 -7.57 -17.34
CA MET A 476 19.18 -7.63 -17.93
C MET A 476 18.65 -6.26 -18.32
N ARG A 477 18.98 -5.20 -17.58
CA ARG A 477 18.65 -3.81 -17.93
C ARG A 477 19.34 -3.40 -19.22
N ALA A 478 20.61 -3.77 -19.45
CA ALA A 478 21.25 -3.56 -20.74
C ALA A 478 20.57 -4.38 -21.85
N ALA A 479 20.12 -5.59 -21.53
CA ALA A 479 19.49 -6.51 -22.46
C ALA A 479 18.10 -6.04 -22.97
N THR A 480 17.42 -5.12 -22.27
CA THR A 480 16.16 -4.52 -22.75
C THR A 480 16.34 -3.66 -23.99
N ALA A 481 17.58 -3.21 -24.27
CA ALA A 481 17.92 -2.53 -25.50
C ALA A 481 18.00 -3.47 -26.71
N TRP A 482 17.78 -4.78 -26.56
CA TRP A 482 17.73 -5.71 -27.68
C TRP A 482 16.67 -5.30 -28.71
N ARG A 483 17.06 -5.25 -29.99
CA ARG A 483 16.21 -4.80 -31.10
C ARG A 483 14.93 -5.61 -31.24
N GLY A 484 14.97 -6.90 -30.88
CA GLY A 484 13.78 -7.73 -30.85
C GLY A 484 12.75 -7.23 -29.85
N HIS A 485 13.16 -6.58 -28.76
CA HIS A 485 12.30 -6.05 -27.70
C HIS A 485 12.00 -4.55 -27.87
N HIS A 486 13.01 -3.74 -28.17
CA HIS A 486 12.87 -2.30 -28.38
C HIS A 486 13.64 -1.86 -29.65
N PRO A 487 12.95 -1.63 -30.78
CA PRO A 487 13.62 -1.15 -31.99
C PRO A 487 14.06 0.30 -31.80
N GLY A 488 15.33 0.59 -32.12
CA GLY A 488 15.91 1.94 -31.99
C GLY A 488 17.33 2.02 -32.55
N PRO A 489 17.87 3.25 -32.76
CA PRO A 489 19.19 3.47 -33.34
C PRO A 489 20.35 2.98 -32.46
N HIS A 490 20.10 2.80 -31.16
CA HIS A 490 21.05 2.27 -30.17
C HIS A 490 20.68 0.86 -29.70
N ALA A 491 19.81 0.16 -30.43
CA ALA A 491 19.36 -1.17 -30.03
C ALA A 491 20.45 -2.24 -30.28
N LEU A 492 20.63 -3.15 -29.33
CA LEU A 492 21.51 -4.32 -29.46
C LEU A 492 21.01 -5.21 -30.60
N SER A 493 21.92 -5.61 -31.48
CA SER A 493 21.69 -6.67 -32.45
C SER A 493 21.48 -8.03 -31.76
N ASP A 494 20.92 -8.99 -32.49
CA ASP A 494 20.75 -10.37 -32.01
C ASP A 494 22.08 -10.96 -31.54
N ALA A 495 23.17 -10.73 -32.27
CA ALA A 495 24.50 -11.21 -31.91
C ALA A 495 25.06 -10.56 -30.64
N GLU A 496 24.75 -9.29 -30.39
CA GLU A 496 25.14 -8.58 -29.16
C GLU A 496 24.32 -9.05 -27.96
N PHE A 497 23.02 -9.29 -28.16
CA PHE A 497 22.13 -9.83 -27.13
C PHE A 497 22.51 -11.27 -26.74
N GLU A 498 22.81 -12.14 -27.72
CA GLU A 498 23.34 -13.48 -27.47
C GLU A 498 24.62 -13.44 -26.64
N ARG A 499 25.60 -12.62 -27.08
CA ARG A 499 26.87 -12.47 -26.38
C ARG A 499 26.69 -11.91 -24.96
N LEU A 500 25.73 -11.01 -24.78
CA LEU A 500 25.41 -10.41 -23.49
C LEU A 500 24.82 -11.42 -22.51
N LEU A 501 24.13 -12.47 -22.94
CA LEU A 501 23.50 -13.45 -22.04
C LEU A 501 24.17 -14.82 -21.99
N ALA A 502 25.05 -15.15 -22.95
CA ALA A 502 25.77 -16.42 -23.01
C ALA A 502 26.40 -16.88 -21.67
N PRO A 503 27.07 -16.02 -20.87
CA PRO A 503 27.67 -16.43 -19.59
C PRO A 503 26.70 -17.02 -18.55
N TRP A 504 25.40 -16.78 -18.71
CA TRP A 504 24.35 -17.26 -17.81
C TRP A 504 23.58 -18.45 -18.38
N LEU A 505 23.54 -18.59 -19.70
CA LEU A 505 22.85 -19.68 -20.39
C LEU A 505 23.72 -20.94 -20.46
N ASP A 506 25.04 -20.78 -20.59
CA ASP A 506 25.98 -21.90 -20.79
C ASP A 506 26.46 -22.56 -19.48
N ARG A 507 25.95 -22.16 -18.32
CA ARG A 507 26.39 -22.76 -17.05
C ARG A 507 25.84 -24.19 -16.89
N PRO A 508 26.70 -25.23 -16.82
CA PRO A 508 26.26 -26.56 -16.41
C PRO A 508 25.80 -26.47 -14.95
N ARG A 509 24.53 -26.81 -14.69
CA ARG A 509 23.98 -26.78 -13.33
C ARG A 509 24.37 -28.06 -12.60
N GLY A 510 25.44 -27.95 -11.82
CA GLY A 510 25.97 -28.99 -10.94
C GLY A 510 27.30 -28.57 -10.33
N ALA A 511 27.32 -27.45 -9.60
CA ALA A 511 28.34 -27.06 -8.63
C ALA A 511 27.67 -26.34 -7.46
#